data_AF-A0A978T4P5-F1
#
_entry.id   AF-A0A978T4P5-F1
#
_cell.length_a   1.000
_cell.length_b   1.000
_cell.length_c   1.000
_cell.angle_alpha   90.00
_cell.angle_beta   90.00
_cell.angle_gamma   90.00
#
_symmetry.space_group_name_H-M   'P 1'
#
loop_
_entity.id
_entity.type
_entity.pdbx_description
1 polymer ?
#
loop_
_entity_poly.entity_id
_entity_poly.type
_entity_poly.pdbx_seq_one_letter_code
_entity_poly.pdbx_strand_id
1 'polypeptide(L)'
;MDELYVYLVVALLPIASLLQLLQENPYQALVVRGILGAIAVLSYIVLGAADVALTEALVGTLLGIILYIVAVRSSFVIRLGVVKGEYGEEFKNILEETRKIIKKIHLRLELVYSPDEETLQEAFCQKQIHGFLIYSPEKKYILHVRTKGILELIGREIKTEYLILGGEYDKNFVRNGSSSLNDKNSITTK
;
A
#
# COMPACT_ATOMS: atom_id res chain seq x y z
N MET A 1 8.71 -38.79 -32.22
CA MET A 1 8.72 -38.63 -30.76
C MET A 1 9.58 -37.43 -30.34
N ASP A 2 10.64 -37.10 -31.10
CA ASP A 2 11.61 -36.05 -30.77
C ASP A 2 11.13 -34.60 -30.91
N GLU A 3 9.93 -34.33 -31.43
CA GLU A 3 9.41 -32.95 -31.47
C GLU A 3 8.36 -32.68 -30.39
N LEU A 4 7.76 -33.73 -29.83
CA LEU A 4 6.68 -33.58 -28.85
C LEU A 4 7.17 -32.86 -27.60
N TYR A 5 8.39 -33.13 -27.15
CA TYR A 5 8.97 -32.44 -25.99
C TYR A 5 9.20 -30.95 -26.27
N VAL A 6 9.59 -30.58 -27.49
CA VAL A 6 9.78 -29.18 -27.90
C VAL A 6 8.44 -28.44 -27.85
N TYR A 7 7.38 -29.02 -28.42
CA TYR A 7 6.05 -28.44 -28.36
C TYR A 7 5.54 -28.31 -26.91
N LEU A 8 5.80 -29.29 -26.05
CA LEU A 8 5.43 -29.22 -24.64
C LEU A 8 6.16 -28.09 -23.91
N VAL A 9 7.48 -27.94 -24.12
CA VAL A 9 8.27 -26.86 -23.50
C VAL A 9 7.81 -25.48 -23.98
N VAL A 10 7.58 -25.32 -25.29
CA VAL A 10 7.11 -24.05 -25.85
C VAL A 10 5.68 -23.73 -25.37
N ALA A 11 4.82 -24.73 -25.21
CA ALA A 11 3.46 -24.55 -24.69
C ALA A 11 3.42 -24.09 -23.21
N LEU A 12 4.48 -24.33 -22.43
CA LEU A 12 4.57 -23.82 -21.05
C LEU A 12 4.67 -22.29 -21.00
N LEU A 13 5.23 -21.64 -22.03
CA LEU A 13 5.37 -20.18 -22.08
C LEU A 13 4.02 -19.44 -22.01
N PRO A 14 3.03 -19.68 -22.91
CA PRO A 14 1.74 -18.99 -22.83
C PRO A 14 0.96 -19.36 -21.56
N ILE A 15 1.10 -20.59 -21.05
CA ILE A 15 0.47 -21.02 -19.79
C ILE A 15 1.03 -20.25 -18.60
N ALA A 16 2.36 -20.17 -18.48
CA ALA A 16 3.03 -19.41 -17.42
C ALA A 16 2.76 -17.90 -17.53
N SER A 17 2.67 -17.37 -18.76
CA SER A 17 2.32 -15.97 -19.00
C SER A 17 0.89 -15.65 -18.55
N LEU A 18 -0.09 -16.52 -18.85
CA LEU A 18 -1.46 -16.37 -18.35
C LEU A 18 -1.52 -16.43 -16.83
N LEU A 19 -0.79 -17.37 -16.20
CA LEU A 19 -0.71 -17.45 -14.74
C LEU A 19 -0.14 -16.16 -14.13
N GLN A 20 0.83 -15.53 -14.78
CA GLN A 20 1.43 -14.27 -14.32
C GLN A 20 0.42 -13.11 -14.36
N LEU A 21 -0.40 -13.02 -15.41
CA LEU A 21 -1.40 -11.95 -15.56
C LEU A 21 -2.50 -12.00 -14.49
N LEU A 22 -2.76 -13.19 -13.93
CA LEU A 22 -3.78 -13.39 -12.90
C LEU A 22 -3.27 -13.08 -11.48
N GLN A 23 -1.99 -12.79 -11.29
CA GLN A 23 -1.43 -12.51 -9.97
C GLN A 23 -1.74 -11.06 -9.54
N GLU A 24 -2.50 -10.90 -8.46
CA GLU A 24 -2.75 -9.59 -7.83
C GLU A 24 -1.56 -9.13 -6.98
N ASN A 25 -0.83 -10.08 -6.38
CA ASN A 25 0.29 -9.77 -5.52
C ASN A 25 1.58 -9.55 -6.35
N PRO A 26 2.21 -8.36 -6.32
CA PRO A 26 3.40 -8.07 -7.12
C PRO A 26 4.59 -8.98 -6.80
N TYR A 27 4.69 -9.49 -5.57
CA TYR A 27 5.73 -10.45 -5.19
C TYR A 27 5.51 -11.81 -5.87
N GLN A 28 4.27 -12.28 -5.93
CA GLN A 28 3.95 -13.55 -6.60
C GLN A 28 4.11 -13.40 -8.11
N ALA A 29 3.68 -12.28 -8.69
CA ALA A 29 3.89 -11.97 -10.10
C ALA A 29 5.39 -11.99 -10.47
N LEU A 30 6.26 -11.50 -9.59
CA LEU A 30 7.71 -11.52 -9.77
C LEU A 30 8.30 -12.94 -9.76
N VAL A 31 7.83 -13.81 -8.85
CA VAL A 31 8.26 -15.22 -8.82
C VAL A 31 7.86 -15.93 -10.12
N VAL A 32 6.61 -15.74 -10.56
CA VAL A 32 6.13 -16.31 -11.83
C VAL A 32 6.92 -15.76 -13.02
N ARG A 33 7.29 -14.48 -13.00
CA ARG A 33 8.15 -13.87 -14.03
C ARG A 33 9.52 -14.56 -14.14
N GLY A 34 10.13 -14.93 -13.01
CA GLY A 34 11.38 -15.70 -13.00
C GLY A 34 11.23 -17.10 -13.57
N ILE A 35 10.12 -17.77 -13.26
CA ILE A 35 9.79 -19.09 -13.84
C ILE A 35 9.60 -18.98 -15.36
N LEU A 36 8.85 -17.96 -15.82
CA LEU A 36 8.65 -17.71 -17.25
C LEU A 36 9.99 -17.50 -17.98
N GLY A 37 10.90 -16.72 -17.39
CA GLY A 37 12.25 -16.52 -17.91
C GLY A 37 13.07 -17.81 -17.98
N ALA A 38 13.00 -18.66 -16.96
CA ALA A 38 13.67 -19.96 -16.96
C ALA A 38 13.14 -20.90 -18.07
N ILE A 39 11.83 -20.91 -18.30
CA ILE A 39 11.20 -21.68 -19.40
C ILE A 39 11.66 -21.13 -20.76
N ALA A 40 11.79 -19.80 -20.90
CA ALA A 40 12.29 -19.17 -22.13
C ALA A 40 13.75 -19.57 -22.42
N VAL A 41 14.62 -19.49 -21.41
CA VAL A 41 16.02 -19.93 -21.52
C VAL A 41 16.12 -21.40 -21.91
N LEU A 42 15.32 -22.27 -21.28
CA LEU A 42 15.25 -23.69 -21.63
C LEU A 42 14.80 -23.90 -23.08
N SER A 43 13.79 -23.15 -23.53
CA SER A 43 13.29 -23.19 -24.90
C SER A 43 14.39 -22.82 -25.90
N TYR A 44 15.16 -21.76 -25.63
CA TYR A 44 16.27 -21.36 -26.50
C TYR A 44 17.41 -22.39 -26.53
N ILE A 45 17.74 -23.02 -25.41
CA ILE A 45 18.74 -24.11 -25.36
C ILE A 45 18.29 -25.29 -26.21
N VAL A 46 17.03 -25.72 -26.06
CA VAL A 46 16.46 -26.83 -26.83
C VAL A 46 16.46 -26.55 -28.34
N LEU A 47 16.27 -25.29 -28.73
CA LEU A 47 16.32 -24.86 -30.14
C LEU A 47 17.75 -24.63 -30.66
N GLY A 48 18.78 -24.86 -29.84
CA GLY A 48 20.19 -24.69 -30.24
C GLY A 48 20.69 -23.23 -30.22
N ALA A 49 19.94 -22.31 -29.66
CA ALA A 49 20.27 -20.88 -29.59
C ALA A 49 20.94 -20.52 -28.26
N ALA A 50 22.15 -21.02 -28.03
CA ALA A 50 22.86 -20.87 -26.74
C ALA A 50 23.16 -19.39 -26.38
N ASP A 51 23.59 -18.57 -27.34
CA ASP A 51 23.90 -17.16 -27.10
C ASP A 51 22.64 -16.35 -26.74
N VAL A 52 21.51 -16.69 -27.36
CA VAL A 52 20.20 -16.10 -27.04
C VAL A 52 19.73 -16.54 -25.66
N ALA A 53 19.93 -17.81 -25.30
CA ALA A 53 19.60 -18.32 -23.97
C ALA A 53 20.38 -17.60 -22.86
N LEU A 54 21.68 -17.36 -23.07
CA LEU A 54 22.52 -16.64 -22.11
C LEU A 54 22.05 -15.19 -21.93
N THR A 55 21.75 -14.51 -23.03
CA THR A 55 21.28 -13.11 -22.99
C THR A 55 19.88 -12.98 -22.40
N GLU A 56 18.98 -13.93 -22.66
CA GLU A 56 17.67 -13.98 -22.01
C GLU A 56 17.80 -14.21 -20.50
N ALA A 57 18.70 -15.09 -20.06
CA ALA A 57 18.92 -15.35 -18.64
C ALA A 57 19.44 -14.08 -17.91
N LEU A 58 20.43 -13.42 -18.49
CA LEU A 58 21.11 -12.27 -17.87
C LEU A 58 20.32 -10.97 -18.00
N VAL A 59 19.91 -10.61 -19.22
CA VAL A 59 19.27 -9.32 -19.50
C VAL A 59 17.74 -9.45 -19.46
N GLY A 60 17.18 -10.50 -20.06
CA GLY A 60 15.72 -10.70 -20.11
C GLY A 60 15.11 -11.01 -18.74
N THR A 61 15.76 -11.88 -17.98
CA THR A 61 15.24 -12.42 -16.71
C THR A 61 15.88 -11.74 -15.50
N LEU A 62 17.20 -11.84 -15.32
CA LEU A 62 17.86 -11.33 -14.12
C LEU A 62 17.76 -9.80 -13.99
N LEU A 63 18.16 -9.05 -15.03
CA LEU A 63 18.05 -7.59 -14.99
C LEU A 63 16.59 -7.12 -14.88
N GLY A 64 15.68 -7.76 -15.62
CA GLY A 64 14.25 -7.48 -15.53
C GLY A 64 13.69 -7.66 -14.11
N ILE A 65 14.04 -8.76 -13.44
CA ILE A 65 13.66 -9.03 -12.05
C ILE A 65 14.24 -7.98 -11.11
N ILE A 66 15.52 -7.64 -11.25
CA ILE A 66 16.18 -6.65 -10.39
C ILE A 66 15.48 -5.29 -10.52
N LEU A 67 15.23 -4.83 -11.75
CA LEU A 67 14.54 -3.57 -11.99
C LEU A 67 13.11 -3.59 -11.45
N TYR A 68 12.41 -4.72 -11.59
CA TYR A 68 11.06 -4.87 -11.04
C TYR A 68 11.06 -4.81 -9.51
N ILE A 69 12.00 -5.47 -8.84
CA ILE A 69 12.16 -5.39 -7.37
C ILE A 69 12.39 -3.94 -6.95
N VAL A 70 13.27 -3.23 -7.63
CA VAL A 70 13.56 -1.81 -7.34
C VAL A 70 12.30 -0.96 -7.53
N ALA A 71 11.56 -1.17 -8.62
CA ALA A 71 10.32 -0.44 -8.91
C ALA A 71 9.21 -0.73 -7.89
N VAL A 72 9.00 -2.00 -7.53
CA VAL A 72 8.01 -2.39 -6.51
C VAL A 72 8.39 -1.79 -5.16
N ARG A 73 9.67 -1.93 -4.77
CA ARG A 73 10.17 -1.35 -3.51
C ARG A 73 10.02 0.17 -3.48
N SER A 74 10.26 0.86 -4.59
CA SER A 74 10.16 2.32 -4.64
C SER A 74 8.72 2.83 -4.70
N SER A 75 7.77 2.00 -5.17
CA SER A 75 6.34 2.36 -5.30
C SER A 75 5.54 2.18 -4.01
N PHE A 76 6.13 1.62 -2.95
CA PHE A 76 5.46 1.35 -1.69
C PHE A 76 5.33 2.61 -0.83
N VAL A 77 4.15 3.24 -0.92
CA VAL A 77 3.81 4.48 -0.22
C VAL A 77 2.49 4.31 0.55
N ILE A 78 2.49 4.72 1.82
CA ILE A 78 1.29 4.96 2.60
C ILE A 78 0.98 6.46 2.54
N ARG A 79 -0.18 6.79 2.00
CA ARG A 79 -0.73 8.16 2.02
C ARG A 79 -1.63 8.34 3.23
N LEU A 80 -1.24 9.21 4.14
CA LEU A 80 -2.00 9.57 5.34
C LEU A 80 -2.64 10.94 5.12
N GLY A 81 -3.96 10.98 5.15
CA GLY A 81 -4.73 12.21 5.01
C GLY A 81 -4.84 12.96 6.33
N VAL A 82 -4.76 14.29 6.29
CA VAL A 82 -4.88 15.17 7.46
C VAL A 82 -5.69 16.39 7.05
N VAL A 83 -6.60 16.88 7.89
CA VAL A 83 -7.34 18.12 7.61
C VAL A 83 -6.36 19.31 7.59
N LYS A 84 -6.61 20.38 6.84
CA LYS A 84 -5.74 21.55 6.87
C LYS A 84 -6.03 22.36 8.14
N GLY A 85 -5.02 22.56 8.99
CA GLY A 85 -5.20 23.28 10.25
C GLY A 85 -3.86 23.59 10.93
N GLU A 86 -3.92 24.40 12.00
CA GLU A 86 -2.77 24.61 12.87
C GLU A 86 -2.67 23.47 13.88
N TYR A 87 -1.58 22.74 13.81
CA TYR A 87 -1.32 21.57 14.64
C TYR A 87 -0.24 21.87 15.68
N GLY A 88 -0.49 21.46 16.93
CA GLY A 88 0.46 21.57 18.03
C GLY A 88 1.67 20.63 17.87
N GLU A 89 2.62 20.72 18.81
CA GLU A 89 3.82 19.85 18.81
C GLU A 89 3.49 18.37 18.97
N GLU A 90 2.40 18.04 19.66
CA GLU A 90 1.93 16.65 19.85
C GLU A 90 1.64 15.94 18.53
N PHE A 91 0.99 16.62 17.58
CA PHE A 91 0.73 16.10 16.25
C PHE A 91 2.02 15.79 15.51
N LYS A 92 3.00 16.72 15.56
CA LYS A 92 4.30 16.53 14.93
C LYS A 92 5.03 15.32 15.51
N ASN A 93 4.94 15.13 16.83
CA ASN A 93 5.56 14.00 17.50
C ASN A 93 4.92 12.66 17.07
N ILE A 94 3.58 12.57 17.06
CA ILE A 94 2.85 11.38 16.59
C ILE A 94 3.21 11.07 15.13
N LEU A 95 3.29 12.10 14.29
CA LEU A 95 3.63 11.97 12.89
C LEU A 95 5.05 11.46 12.68
N GLU A 96 6.04 11.98 13.43
CA GLU A 96 7.43 11.54 13.35
C GLU A 96 7.60 10.10 13.86
N GLU A 97 6.94 9.73 14.95
CA GLU A 97 6.92 8.34 15.41
C GLU A 97 6.26 7.41 14.38
N THR A 98 5.12 7.79 13.83
CA THR A 98 4.46 7.05 12.74
C THR A 98 5.38 6.90 11.53
N ARG A 99 6.09 7.96 11.15
CA ARG A 99 7.08 7.95 10.06
C ARG A 99 8.21 6.96 10.34
N LYS A 100 8.75 6.92 11.57
CA LYS A 100 9.81 5.96 11.95
C LYS A 100 9.33 4.52 11.82
N ILE A 101 8.12 4.24 12.31
CA ILE A 101 7.49 2.91 12.25
C ILE A 101 7.30 2.48 10.79
N ILE A 102 6.71 3.35 9.96
CA ILE A 102 6.47 3.07 8.54
C ILE A 102 7.79 2.86 7.78
N LYS A 103 8.84 3.62 8.12
CA LYS A 103 10.17 3.46 7.54
C LYS A 103 10.80 2.10 7.90
N LYS A 104 10.59 1.59 9.11
CA LYS A 104 11.08 0.28 9.58
C LYS A 104 10.50 -0.88 8.77
N ILE A 105 9.27 -0.74 8.30
CA ILE A 105 8.60 -1.69 7.41
C ILE A 105 8.80 -1.38 5.91
N HIS A 106 9.80 -0.57 5.57
CA HIS A 106 10.19 -0.22 4.19
C HIS A 106 9.12 0.52 3.36
N LEU A 107 8.12 1.11 4.02
CA LEU A 107 7.12 1.97 3.38
C LEU A 107 7.55 3.43 3.49
N ARG A 108 7.08 4.27 2.57
CA ARG A 108 7.20 5.74 2.68
C ARG A 108 5.88 6.33 3.15
N LEU A 109 5.95 7.26 4.10
CA LEU A 109 4.80 8.04 4.55
C LEU A 109 4.70 9.33 3.75
N GLU A 110 3.60 9.49 3.01
CA GLU A 110 3.21 10.73 2.33
C GLU A 110 2.01 11.34 3.05
N LEU A 111 2.03 12.65 3.26
CA LEU A 111 0.94 13.39 3.88
C LEU A 111 0.11 14.08 2.81
N VAL A 112 -1.21 13.91 2.90
CA VAL A 112 -2.16 14.55 1.99
C VAL A 112 -3.06 15.46 2.80
N TYR A 113 -2.92 16.77 2.61
CA TYR A 113 -3.74 17.75 3.32
C TYR A 113 -5.08 17.94 2.60
N SER A 114 -6.18 17.71 3.30
CA SER A 114 -7.54 17.91 2.80
C SER A 114 -8.16 19.18 3.41
N PRO A 115 -8.96 19.96 2.66
CA PRO A 115 -9.56 21.19 3.16
C PRO A 115 -10.53 20.97 4.33
N ASP A 116 -11.28 19.87 4.29
CA ASP A 116 -12.33 19.54 5.26
C ASP A 116 -12.41 18.01 5.47
N GLU A 117 -13.15 17.59 6.50
CA GLU A 117 -13.34 16.18 6.84
C GLU A 117 -14.15 15.42 5.79
N GLU A 118 -15.07 16.06 5.05
CA GLU A 118 -15.87 15.41 4.01
C GLU A 118 -14.99 15.00 2.82
N THR A 119 -14.15 15.90 2.34
CA THR A 119 -13.18 15.68 1.27
C THR A 119 -12.15 14.61 1.67
N LEU A 120 -11.72 14.62 2.94
CA LEU A 120 -10.82 13.62 3.50
C LEU A 120 -11.46 12.22 3.47
N GLN A 121 -12.74 12.11 3.83
CA GLN A 121 -13.47 10.86 3.80
C GLN A 121 -13.74 10.37 2.38
N GLU A 122 -14.04 11.27 1.46
CA GLU A 122 -14.21 10.93 0.04
C GLU A 122 -12.89 10.38 -0.52
N ALA A 123 -11.76 11.05 -0.26
CA ALA A 123 -10.43 10.58 -0.65
C ALA A 123 -10.10 9.22 -0.01
N PHE A 124 -10.52 8.99 1.24
CA PHE A 124 -10.38 7.68 1.89
C PHE A 124 -11.23 6.63 1.19
N CYS A 125 -12.51 6.89 0.90
CA CYS A 125 -13.41 5.95 0.22
C CYS A 125 -12.89 5.60 -1.18
N GLN A 126 -12.45 6.59 -1.94
CA GLN A 126 -11.89 6.46 -3.28
C GLN A 126 -10.49 5.83 -3.33
N LYS A 127 -9.92 5.41 -2.19
CA LYS A 127 -8.58 4.79 -2.08
C LYS A 127 -7.43 5.73 -2.48
N GLN A 128 -7.65 7.05 -2.51
CA GLN A 128 -6.59 8.02 -2.77
C GLN A 128 -5.65 8.18 -1.56
N ILE A 129 -6.20 7.98 -0.36
CA ILE A 129 -5.46 7.88 0.91
C ILE A 129 -5.72 6.52 1.58
N HIS A 130 -4.74 6.07 2.35
CA HIS A 130 -4.72 4.75 3.00
C HIS A 130 -5.16 4.81 4.47
N GLY A 131 -5.11 6.01 5.05
CA GLY A 131 -5.56 6.32 6.40
C GLY A 131 -5.71 7.82 6.56
N PHE A 132 -6.26 8.24 7.70
CA PHE A 132 -6.36 9.64 8.05
C PHE A 132 -6.19 9.87 9.55
N LEU A 133 -5.77 11.08 9.92
CA LEU A 133 -5.68 11.54 11.29
C LEU A 133 -6.64 12.71 11.51
N ILE A 134 -7.56 12.59 12.47
CA ILE A 134 -8.49 13.65 12.85
C ILE A 134 -8.23 14.08 14.30
N TYR A 135 -8.32 15.37 14.57
CA TYR A 135 -8.24 15.92 15.92
C TYR A 135 -9.63 15.92 16.57
N SER A 136 -9.78 15.20 17.68
CA SER A 136 -11.01 15.20 18.47
C SER A 136 -10.94 16.28 19.56
N PRO A 137 -12.04 17.00 19.86
CA PRO A 137 -12.09 18.07 20.87
C PRO A 137 -11.68 17.64 22.29
N GLU A 138 -11.58 16.34 22.58
CA GLU A 138 -11.00 15.81 23.83
C GLU A 138 -9.45 15.85 23.87
N LYS A 139 -8.79 16.63 23.01
CA LYS A 139 -7.32 16.68 22.84
C LYS A 139 -6.70 15.34 22.48
N LYS A 140 -7.43 14.50 21.73
CA LYS A 140 -6.94 13.21 21.27
C LYS A 140 -6.98 13.13 19.76
N TYR A 141 -5.91 12.61 19.17
CA TYR A 141 -5.83 12.32 17.74
C TYR A 141 -6.39 10.94 17.48
N ILE A 142 -7.31 10.83 16.53
CA ILE A 142 -7.86 9.56 16.09
C ILE A 142 -7.18 9.18 14.79
N LEU A 143 -6.47 8.04 14.79
CA LEU A 143 -5.85 7.47 13.60
C LEU A 143 -6.71 6.36 13.05
N HIS A 144 -7.20 6.53 11.81
CA HIS A 144 -7.85 5.46 11.06
C HIS A 144 -6.94 5.01 9.92
N VAL A 145 -6.78 3.70 9.76
CA VAL A 145 -6.05 3.10 8.63
C VAL A 145 -6.88 1.96 8.08
N ARG A 146 -6.93 1.84 6.76
CA ARG A 146 -7.73 0.81 6.07
C ARG A 146 -7.29 -0.62 6.42
N THR A 147 -6.00 -0.81 6.65
CA THR A 147 -5.40 -2.13 6.90
C THR A 147 -5.21 -2.37 8.40
N LYS A 148 -5.91 -3.37 8.95
CA LYS A 148 -5.82 -3.75 10.38
C LYS A 148 -4.38 -4.01 10.82
N GLY A 149 -3.59 -4.70 10.01
CA GLY A 149 -2.19 -5.00 10.35
C GLY A 149 -1.30 -3.75 10.49
N ILE A 150 -1.53 -2.69 9.71
CA ILE A 150 -0.78 -1.43 9.87
C ILE A 150 -1.25 -0.69 11.12
N LEU A 151 -2.56 -0.66 11.37
CA LEU A 151 -3.15 -0.02 12.54
C LEU A 151 -2.64 -0.65 13.85
N GLU A 152 -2.62 -1.99 13.92
CA GLU A 152 -2.10 -2.74 15.06
C GLU A 152 -0.60 -2.52 15.27
N LEU A 153 0.18 -2.45 14.18
CA LEU A 153 1.62 -2.22 14.24
C LEU A 153 1.93 -0.82 14.79
N ILE A 154 1.21 0.20 14.32
CA ILE A 154 1.32 1.57 14.85
C ILE A 154 0.86 1.61 16.31
N GLY A 155 -0.24 0.96 16.65
CA GLY A 155 -0.76 0.87 18.02
C GLY A 155 0.17 0.17 19.01
N ARG A 156 1.00 -0.77 18.54
CA ARG A 156 1.96 -1.49 19.36
C ARG A 156 3.19 -0.64 19.72
N GLU A 157 3.66 0.18 18.77
CA GLU A 157 4.86 1.00 18.95
C GLU A 157 4.55 2.41 19.50
N ILE A 158 3.38 2.99 19.21
CA ILE A 158 2.97 4.29 19.74
C ILE A 158 2.14 4.11 21.01
N LYS A 159 2.79 4.20 22.17
CA LYS A 159 2.11 4.35 23.47
C LYS A 159 2.01 5.83 23.81
N THR A 160 1.09 6.53 23.18
CA THR A 160 0.84 7.94 23.47
C THR A 160 -0.59 8.10 23.99
N GLU A 161 -0.74 8.74 25.15
CA GLU A 161 -2.04 9.00 25.81
C GLU A 161 -2.99 9.86 24.96
N TYR A 162 -2.42 10.53 23.95
CA TYR A 162 -3.08 11.40 22.99
C TYR A 162 -3.48 10.71 21.68
N LEU A 163 -3.23 9.40 21.49
CA LEU A 163 -3.58 8.67 20.27
C LEU A 163 -4.66 7.63 20.55
N ILE A 164 -5.81 7.76 19.88
CA ILE A 164 -6.84 6.74 19.82
C ILE A 164 -6.74 6.03 18.46
N LEU A 165 -6.63 4.71 18.48
CA LEU A 165 -6.73 3.90 17.28
C LEU A 165 -8.21 3.82 16.89
N GLY A 166 -8.55 4.46 15.78
CA GLY A 166 -9.85 4.32 15.17
C GLY A 166 -10.02 2.89 14.68
N GLY A 167 -11.02 2.18 15.20
CA GLY A 167 -11.34 0.81 14.81
C GLY A 167 -11.76 0.68 13.33
N GLU A 168 -12.37 -0.45 12.98
CA GLU A 168 -13.02 -0.61 11.68
C GLU A 168 -13.93 0.60 11.40
N TYR A 169 -13.70 1.26 10.26
CA TYR A 169 -14.43 2.47 9.88
C TYR A 169 -15.92 2.17 9.80
N ASP A 170 -16.65 2.48 10.87
CA ASP A 170 -18.10 2.51 10.87
C ASP A 170 -18.53 3.88 10.31
N LYS A 171 -19.26 3.84 9.18
CA LYS A 171 -19.83 5.03 8.53
C LYS A 171 -20.69 5.87 9.49
N ASN A 172 -21.09 5.32 10.64
CA ASN A 172 -21.88 6.01 11.66
C ASN A 172 -21.09 6.94 12.58
N PHE A 173 -19.74 6.87 12.63
CA PHE A 173 -18.95 7.72 13.54
C PHE A 173 -19.11 9.23 13.26
N VAL A 174 -19.34 9.58 11.99
CA VAL A 174 -19.50 10.98 11.53
C VAL A 174 -20.88 11.56 11.87
N ARG A 175 -21.91 10.71 11.93
CA ARG A 175 -23.29 11.17 12.21
C ARG A 175 -23.44 11.67 13.64
N ASN A 176 -22.69 11.10 14.59
CA ASN A 176 -22.78 11.51 15.99
C ASN A 176 -21.80 12.64 16.36
N GLY A 177 -20.68 12.78 15.67
CA GLY A 177 -19.73 13.88 15.88
C GLY A 177 -20.24 15.25 15.39
N SER A 178 -21.06 15.27 14.34
CA SER A 178 -21.68 16.49 13.81
C SER A 178 -22.97 16.89 14.54
N SER A 179 -23.70 15.97 15.19
CA SER A 179 -24.93 16.31 15.93
C SER A 179 -24.67 16.95 17.30
N SER A 180 -23.51 16.70 17.92
CA SER A 180 -23.17 17.32 19.22
C SER A 180 -22.71 18.78 19.11
N LEU A 181 -22.47 19.30 17.90
CA LEU A 181 -22.00 20.67 17.66
C LEU A 181 -23.13 21.66 17.36
N ASN A 182 -24.37 21.21 17.17
CA ASN A 182 -25.48 22.09 16.78
C ASN A 182 -26.55 22.33 17.86
N ASP A 183 -26.45 21.70 19.03
CA ASP A 183 -27.51 21.77 20.06
C ASP A 183 -27.13 22.60 21.31
N LYS A 184 -26.04 23.39 21.26
CA LYS A 184 -25.61 24.27 22.36
C LYS A 184 -25.60 25.77 22.04
N ASN A 185 -26.16 26.19 20.90
CA ASN A 185 -26.26 27.60 20.52
C ASN A 185 -27.68 28.20 20.57
N SER A 186 -28.61 27.58 21.32
CA SER A 186 -29.99 28.06 21.47
C SER A 186 -30.42 28.29 22.92
N ILE A 187 -29.58 28.90 23.77
CA ILE A 187 -30.09 29.62 24.96
C ILE A 187 -29.44 31.00 25.04
N THR A 188 -30.02 31.89 24.24
CA THR A 188 -30.10 33.35 24.38
C THR A 188 -30.20 33.81 25.83
N THR A 189 -29.33 34.72 26.30
CA THR A 189 -29.63 36.17 26.37
C THR A 189 -31.03 36.53 26.87
N LYS A 190 -31.19 36.61 28.20
CA LYS A 190 -31.63 37.82 28.95
C LYS A 190 -31.84 37.48 30.42
#